data_AF-G5INI7-F1
#
_entry.id   AF-G5INI7-F1
#
_cell.length_a   1.000
_cell.length_b   1.000
_cell.length_c   1.000
_cell.angle_alpha   90.00
_cell.angle_beta   90.00
_cell.angle_gamma   90.00
#
_symmetry.space_group_name_H-M   'P 1'
#
loop_
_entity.id
_entity.type
_entity.pdbx_description
1 polymer ?
#
loop_
_entity_poly.entity_id
_entity_poly.type
_entity_poly.pdbx_seq_one_letter_code
_entity_poly.pdbx_strand_id
1 'polypeptide(L)' 'MSLESHLRESMLKTALLHLLKNQKKSPDRAARNIQEMLLRFNPSGNEGAYQYDTLLQVITSCSKEDCISWIMNHLS' A
#
# COMPACT_ATOMS: atom_id res chain seq x y z
N MET A 1 12.37 17.23 -3.42
CA MET A 1 12.44 15.75 -3.40
C MET A 1 13.79 15.34 -3.97
N SER A 2 14.48 14.37 -3.35
CA SER A 2 15.76 13.86 -3.86
C SER A 2 15.52 12.72 -4.86
N LEU A 3 16.54 12.37 -5.66
CA LEU A 3 16.50 11.20 -6.55
C LEU A 3 16.16 9.91 -5.78
N GLU A 4 16.65 9.80 -4.54
CA GLU A 4 16.35 8.67 -3.65
C GLU A 4 14.86 8.58 -3.31
N SER A 5 14.20 9.72 -3.08
CA SER A 5 12.75 9.76 -2.83
C SER A 5 11.96 9.23 -4.04
N HIS A 6 12.29 9.66 -5.25
CA HIS A 6 11.61 9.21 -6.47
C HIS A 6 11.82 7.73 -6.78
N LEU A 7 13.01 7.21 -6.52
CA LEU A 7 13.31 5.77 -6.64
C LEU A 7 12.49 4.97 -5.62
N ARG A 8 12.43 5.43 -4.37
CA ARG A 8 11.61 4.82 -3.31
C ARG A 8 10.13 4.79 -3.69
N GLU A 9 9.56 5.91 -4.14
CA GLU A 9 8.17 5.96 -4.60
C GLU A 9 7.89 5.00 -5.77
N SER A 10 8.80 4.94 -6.74
CA SER A 10 8.65 4.07 -7.91
C SER A 10 8.67 2.60 -7.52
N MET A 11 9.61 2.19 -6.67
CA MET A 11 9.69 0.83 -6.14
C MET A 11 8.42 0.45 -5.38
N LEU A 12 7.90 1.35 -4.54
CA LEU A 12 6.69 1.11 -3.78
C LEU A 12 5.46 0.96 -4.68
N LYS A 13 5.29 1.83 -5.68
CA LYS A 13 4.19 1.72 -6.66
C LYS A 13 4.21 0.37 -7.38
N THR A 14 5.39 -0.08 -7.83
CA THR A 14 5.56 -1.39 -8.47
C THR A 14 5.19 -2.53 -7.53
N ALA A 15 5.60 -2.45 -6.26
CA ALA A 15 5.30 -3.48 -5.28
C ALA A 15 3.80 -3.55 -4.95
N LEU A 16 3.14 -2.41 -4.80
CA LEU A 16 1.68 -2.32 -4.61
C LEU A 16 0.92 -2.90 -5.80
N LEU A 17 1.32 -2.58 -7.04
CA LEU A 17 0.73 -3.15 -8.26
C LEU A 17 0.78 -4.69 -8.26
N HIS A 18 1.89 -5.25 -7.79
CA HIS A 18 2.06 -6.70 -7.72
C HIS A 18 1.16 -7.33 -6.64
N LEU A 19 1.11 -6.74 -5.45
CA LEU A 19 0.27 -7.22 -4.34
C LEU A 19 -1.22 -7.12 -4.65
N LEU A 20 -1.63 -6.07 -5.36
CA LEU A 20 -3.03 -5.82 -5.72
C LEU A 20 -3.48 -6.56 -7.00
N LYS A 21 -2.58 -7.26 -7.71
CA LYS A 21 -2.90 -7.97 -8.96
C LYS A 21 -4.10 -8.92 -8.85
N ASN A 22 -4.27 -9.56 -7.68
CA ASN A 22 -5.36 -10.49 -7.40
C ASN A 22 -6.24 -10.03 -6.22
N GLN A 23 -6.32 -8.72 -5.96
CA GLN A 23 -6.96 -8.18 -4.76
C GLN A 23 -8.42 -8.67 -4.57
N LYS A 24 -9.17 -8.83 -5.66
CA LYS A 24 -10.57 -9.30 -5.63
C LYS A 24 -10.71 -10.79 -5.26
N LYS A 25 -9.68 -11.61 -5.51
CA LYS A 25 -9.69 -13.05 -5.21
C LYS A 25 -9.27 -13.35 -3.78
N SER A 26 -8.43 -12.50 -3.19
CA SER A 26 -7.89 -12.70 -1.85
C SER A 26 -7.59 -11.35 -1.17
N PRO A 27 -8.62 -10.57 -0.82
CA PRO A 27 -8.45 -9.23 -0.28
C PRO A 27 -7.75 -9.22 1.09
N ASP A 28 -8.04 -10.20 1.96
CA ASP A 28 -7.35 -10.40 3.25
C ASP A 28 -5.82 -10.56 3.05
N ARG A 29 -5.42 -11.45 2.13
CA ARG A 29 -4.00 -11.67 1.81
C ARG A 29 -3.34 -10.40 1.27
N ALA A 30 -4.04 -9.67 0.39
CA ALA A 30 -3.52 -8.42 -0.14
C ALA A 30 -3.32 -7.38 0.96
N ALA A 31 -4.30 -7.23 1.87
CA ALA A 31 -4.22 -6.31 3.00
C ALA A 31 -3.04 -6.64 3.93
N ARG A 32 -2.85 -7.90 4.32
CA ARG A 32 -1.71 -8.32 5.17
C ARG A 32 -0.37 -8.06 4.50
N ASN A 33 -0.22 -8.46 3.23
CA ASN A 33 1.04 -8.26 2.51
C ASN A 33 1.38 -6.77 2.37
N ILE A 34 0.38 -5.92 2.12
CA ILE A 34 0.57 -4.48 2.01
C ILE A 34 0.96 -3.90 3.36
N GLN A 35 0.27 -4.29 4.45
CA GLN A 35 0.59 -3.86 5.79
C GLN A 35 2.04 -4.19 6.16
N GLU A 36 2.45 -5.45 6.00
CA GLU A 36 3.83 -5.88 6.30
C GLU A 36 4.86 -5.11 5.46
N MET A 37 4.57 -4.86 4.18
CA MET A 37 5.45 -4.10 3.30
C MET A 37 5.59 -2.64 3.75
N LEU A 38 4.48 -1.99 4.10
CA LEU A 38 4.47 -0.59 4.52
C LEU A 38 5.21 -0.40 5.85
N LEU A 39 5.06 -1.32 6.80
CA LEU A 39 5.82 -1.34 8.06
C LEU A 39 7.33 -1.47 7.80
N ARG A 40 7.75 -2.26 6.80
CA ARG A 40 9.17 -2.37 6.42
C ARG A 40 9.68 -1.15 5.67
N PHE A 41 8.82 -0.53 4.86
CA PHE A 41 9.18 0.61 4.02
C PHE A 41 9.31 1.91 4.82
N ASN A 42 8.46 2.06 5.85
CA ASN A 42 8.47 3.18 6.76
C ASN A 42 8.17 2.70 8.20
N PRO A 43 9.18 2.17 8.92
CA PRO A 43 9.00 1.64 10.29
C PRO A 43 8.63 2.71 11.32
N SER A 44 8.92 3.98 11.03
CA SER A 44 8.46 5.14 11.82
C SER A 44 7.11 5.68 11.34
N GLY A 45 6.52 5.06 10.33
CA GLY A 45 5.27 5.47 9.69
C GLY A 45 4.09 5.30 10.63
N ASN A 46 3.18 6.27 10.58
CA ASN A 46 1.99 6.41 11.39
C ASN A 46 1.29 5.07 11.67
N GLU A 47 1.49 4.49 12.86
CA GLU A 47 1.02 3.14 13.26
C GLU A 47 -0.50 2.95 13.11
N GLY A 48 -1.26 4.04 12.94
CA GLY A 48 -2.72 4.01 12.70
C GLY A 48 -3.16 4.02 11.23
N ALA A 49 -2.33 4.49 10.28
CA ALA A 49 -2.77 4.70 8.89
C ALA A 49 -2.85 3.41 8.07
N TYR A 50 -2.06 2.40 8.45
CA TYR A 50 -1.92 1.13 7.71
C TYR A 50 -2.48 -0.06 8.49
N GLN A 51 -3.50 0.18 9.32
CA GLN A 51 -4.18 -0.92 10.00
C GLN A 51 -4.84 -1.85 8.99
N TYR A 52 -4.79 -3.14 9.32
CA TYR A 52 -5.32 -4.22 8.49
C TYR A 52 -6.77 -3.95 8.06
N ASP A 53 -7.65 -3.55 8.98
CA ASP A 53 -9.06 -3.29 8.70
C ASP A 53 -9.27 -2.15 7.71
N THR A 54 -8.51 -1.05 7.86
CA THR A 54 -8.54 0.09 6.92
C THR A 54 -8.08 -0.36 5.54
N LEU A 55 -6.96 -1.09 5.46
CA LEU A 55 -6.43 -1.60 4.20
C LEU A 55 -7.41 -2.58 3.54
N LEU A 56 -8.05 -3.45 4.31
CA LEU A 56 -9.04 -4.39 3.83
C LEU A 56 -10.26 -3.66 3.26
N GLN A 57 -10.78 -2.66 3.97
CA GLN A 57 -11.90 -1.86 3.50
C GLN A 57 -11.56 -1.13 2.20
N VAL A 58 -10.38 -0.51 2.12
CA VAL A 58 -9.88 0.14 0.90
C VAL A 58 -9.82 -0.88 -0.23
N ILE A 59 -9.06 -1.98 -0.07
CA ILE A 59 -8.85 -2.99 -1.11
C ILE A 59 -10.15 -3.60 -1.65
N THR A 60 -11.16 -3.76 -0.79
CA THR A 60 -12.47 -4.32 -1.15
C THR A 60 -13.39 -3.29 -1.81
N SER A 61 -13.19 -1.99 -1.53
CA SER A 61 -14.09 -0.91 -1.97
C SER A 61 -13.56 -0.13 -3.19
N CYS A 62 -12.26 -0.14 -3.46
CA CYS A 62 -11.65 0.62 -4.55
C CYS A 62 -11.13 -0.21 -5.73
N SER A 63 -10.96 0.45 -6.87
CA SER A 63 -10.17 -0.09 -7.98
C SER A 63 -8.69 -0.17 -7.58
N LYS A 64 -7.90 -0.99 -8.30
CA LYS A 64 -6.47 -1.14 -8.04
C LYS A 64 -5.74 0.22 -8.05
N GLU A 65 -6.06 1.09 -8.99
CA GLU A 65 -5.42 2.40 -9.18
C GLU A 65 -5.78 3.38 -8.07
N ASP A 66 -7.05 3.37 -7.66
CA ASP A 66 -7.53 4.16 -6.53
C ASP A 66 -6.90 3.70 -5.21
N CYS A 67 -6.76 2.39 -5.00
CA CYS A 67 -6.12 1.86 -3.81
C CYS A 67 -4.63 2.25 -3.75
N ILE A 68 -3.92 2.22 -4.88
CA ILE A 68 -2.52 2.70 -4.95
C ILE A 68 -2.46 4.19 -4.64
N SER A 69 -3.34 5.00 -5.23
CA SER A 69 -3.36 6.45 -5.02
C SER A 69 -3.64 6.80 -3.55
N TRP A 70 -4.58 6.09 -2.91
CA TRP A 70 -4.89 6.24 -1.49
C TRP A 70 -3.67 5.97 -0.60
N ILE A 71 -2.96 4.85 -0.85
CA ILE A 71 -1.77 4.47 -0.07
C ILE A 71 -0.64 5.48 -0.28
N MET A 72 -0.37 5.89 -1.52
CA MET A 72 0.69 6.86 -1.82
C MET A 72 0.44 8.23 -1.21
N ASN A 73 -0.82 8.69 -1.15
CA ASN A 73 -1.19 9.95 -0.51
C ASN A 73 -1.01 9.94 1.01
N HIS A 74 -1.17 8.79 1.66
CA HIS A 74 -0.96 8.66 3.11
C HIS A 74 0.52 8.54 3.52
N LEU A 75 1.41 8.32 2.55
CA LEU A 75 2.86 8.20 2.75
C LEU A 75 3.64 9.49 2.49
N SER A 76 3.00 10.47 1.86
CA SER A 76 3.62 11.76 1.52
C SER A 76 3.61 12.75 2.69
#